data_AF-A5X7P4-F1
#
_entry.id   AF-A5X7P4-F1
#
_cell.length_a   1.000
_cell.length_b   1.000
_cell.length_c   1.000
_cell.angle_alpha   90.00
_cell.angle_beta   90.00
_cell.angle_gamma   90.00
#
_symmetry.space_group_name_H-M   'P 1'
#
loop_
_entity.id
_entity.type
_entity.pdbx_description
1 polymer ?
#
loop_
_entity_poly.entity_id
_entity_poly.type
_entity_poly.pdbx_seq_one_letter_code
_entity_poly.pdbx_strand_id
1 'polypeptide(L)'
;SSMLMTLFMLTIPIMMTNTTMYTNKLYPQYVKTTISYAFIISLIPTTVFLYSGQDTMISNWHWITIQTMKLSLSFKLDYFSMTFMPVALFVTWSIMEF
;
A
#
# COMPACT_ATOMS: atom_id res chain seq x y z
N SER A 1 0.18 1.06 -12.28
CA SER A 1 0.38 1.66 -10.95
C SER A 1 0.66 0.57 -9.93
N SER A 2 1.91 0.10 -9.86
CA SER A 2 2.34 -0.92 -8.90
C SER A 2 2.11 -0.50 -7.43
N MET A 3 2.16 0.81 -7.13
CA MET A 3 1.82 1.34 -5.80
C MET A 3 0.34 1.21 -5.41
N LEU A 4 -0.58 1.24 -6.37
CA LEU A 4 -1.99 0.97 -6.07
C LEU A 4 -2.18 -0.52 -5.79
N MET A 5 -1.43 -1.38 -6.48
CA MET A 5 -1.46 -2.83 -6.23
C MET A 5 -0.98 -3.17 -4.82
N THR A 6 0.05 -2.50 -4.30
CA THR A 6 0.49 -2.70 -2.90
C THR A 6 -0.59 -2.32 -1.90
N LEU A 7 -1.28 -1.19 -2.13
CA LEU A 7 -2.40 -0.76 -1.30
C LEU A 7 -3.54 -1.80 -1.33
N PHE A 8 -3.92 -2.30 -2.51
CA PHE A 8 -4.93 -3.36 -2.63
C PHE A 8 -4.53 -4.63 -1.89
N MET A 9 -3.28 -5.08 -2.01
CA MET A 9 -2.79 -6.27 -1.30
C MET A 9 -2.89 -6.14 0.22
N LEU A 10 -2.63 -4.95 0.77
CA LEU A 10 -2.76 -4.70 2.21
C LEU A 10 -4.21 -4.67 2.69
N THR A 11 -5.19 -4.38 1.82
CA THR A 11 -6.62 -4.42 2.19
C THR A 11 -7.16 -5.83 2.35
N ILE A 12 -6.57 -6.84 1.69
CA ILE A 12 -7.01 -8.24 1.76
C ILE A 12 -6.98 -8.80 3.19
N PRO A 13 -5.87 -8.73 3.95
CA PRO A 13 -5.84 -9.25 5.31
C PRO A 13 -6.81 -8.50 6.23
N ILE A 14 -7.05 -7.21 5.99
CA ILE A 14 -8.04 -6.40 6.74
C ILE A 14 -9.46 -6.88 6.44
N MET A 15 -9.81 -7.16 5.19
CA MET A 15 -11.15 -7.70 4.87
C MET A 15 -11.36 -9.09 5.48
N MET A 16 -10.29 -9.90 5.56
CA MET A 16 -10.32 -11.23 6.15
C MET A 16 -10.56 -11.24 7.67
N THR A 17 -10.24 -10.16 8.41
CA THR A 17 -10.53 -10.10 9.87
C THR A 17 -12.02 -10.16 10.18
N ASN A 18 -12.86 -9.70 9.26
CA ASN A 18 -14.32 -9.74 9.43
C ASN A 18 -14.92 -11.14 9.25
N THR A 19 -14.09 -12.13 8.89
CA THR A 19 -14.50 -13.52 8.72
C THR A 19 -14.01 -14.37 9.89
N THR A 20 -14.66 -15.51 10.13
CA THR A 20 -14.28 -16.49 11.16
C THR A 20 -12.86 -17.08 10.96
N MET A 21 -12.24 -16.84 9.79
CA MET A 21 -10.88 -17.29 9.47
C MET A 21 -9.77 -16.62 10.29
N TYR A 22 -10.04 -15.49 10.96
CA TYR A 22 -9.10 -14.87 11.90
C TYR A 22 -8.72 -15.79 13.08
N THR A 23 -9.63 -16.68 13.48
CA THR A 23 -9.41 -17.59 14.62
C THR A 23 -8.38 -18.70 14.35
N ASN A 24 -7.92 -18.82 13.10
CA ASN A 24 -6.97 -19.84 12.73
C ASN A 24 -5.54 -19.41 13.10
N LYS A 25 -4.76 -20.32 13.71
CA LYS A 25 -3.35 -20.10 14.07
C LYS A 25 -2.46 -19.72 12.88
N LEU A 26 -2.91 -20.00 11.66
CA LEU A 26 -2.21 -19.66 10.41
C LEU A 26 -2.40 -18.19 9.99
N TYR A 27 -3.31 -17.45 10.62
CA TYR A 27 -3.62 -16.07 10.24
C TYR A 27 -2.42 -15.11 10.41
N PRO A 28 -1.64 -15.13 11.52
CA PRO A 28 -0.43 -14.31 11.65
C PRO A 28 0.61 -14.60 10.56
N GLN A 29 0.81 -15.89 10.23
CA GLN A 29 1.70 -16.31 9.14
C GLN A 29 1.23 -15.74 7.79
N TYR A 30 -0.08 -15.79 7.53
CA TYR A 30 -0.67 -15.23 6.32
C TYR A 30 -0.46 -13.72 6.21
N VAL A 31 -0.70 -12.97 7.29
CA VAL A 31 -0.45 -11.52 7.33
C VAL A 31 1.02 -11.22 7.08
N LYS A 32 1.94 -11.94 7.73
CA LYS A 32 3.39 -11.81 7.51
C LYS A 32 3.76 -11.99 6.03
N THR A 33 3.27 -13.06 5.39
CA THR A 33 3.54 -13.30 3.96
C THR A 33 2.91 -12.24 3.05
N THR A 34 1.76 -11.71 3.42
CA THR A 34 1.11 -10.66 2.63
C THR A 34 1.92 -9.37 2.68
N ILE A 35 2.47 -9.01 3.84
CA ILE A 35 3.35 -7.85 4.00
C ILE A 35 4.65 -8.03 3.21
N SER A 36 5.26 -9.21 3.22
CA SER A 36 6.49 -9.45 2.44
C SER A 36 6.25 -9.36 0.92
N TYR A 37 5.11 -9.84 0.42
CA TYR A 37 4.72 -9.64 -0.98
C TYR A 37 4.46 -8.17 -1.29
N ALA A 38 3.75 -7.45 -0.42
CA ALA A 38 3.52 -6.02 -0.58
C ALA A 38 4.83 -5.23 -0.63
N PHE A 39 5.83 -5.61 0.20
CA PHE A 39 7.18 -5.04 0.16
C PHE A 39 7.84 -5.24 -1.20
N ILE A 40 7.89 -6.47 -1.72
CA ILE A 40 8.51 -6.77 -3.02
C ILE A 40 7.84 -5.97 -4.16
N ILE A 41 6.51 -5.89 -4.16
CA ILE A 41 5.76 -5.14 -5.17
C ILE A 41 6.03 -3.62 -5.04
N SER A 42 6.22 -3.11 -3.81
CA SER A 42 6.54 -1.70 -3.56
C SER A 42 7.94 -1.29 -4.02
N LEU A 43 8.87 -2.25 -4.18
CA LEU A 43 10.19 -1.96 -4.73
C LEU A 43 10.15 -1.60 -6.22
N ILE A 44 9.26 -2.21 -7.00
CA ILE A 44 9.12 -1.95 -8.44
C ILE A 44 8.85 -0.45 -8.74
N PRO A 45 7.85 0.22 -8.14
CA PRO A 45 7.64 1.65 -8.37
C PRO A 45 8.83 2.50 -7.88
N THR A 46 9.53 2.10 -6.81
CA THR A 46 10.69 2.86 -6.35
C THR A 46 11.89 2.79 -7.27
N THR A 47 12.19 1.62 -7.84
CA THR A 47 13.29 1.48 -8.79
C THR A 47 12.98 2.21 -10.09
N VAL A 48 11.73 2.16 -10.56
CA VAL A 48 11.25 2.95 -11.70
C VAL A 48 11.38 4.44 -11.42
N PHE A 49 10.98 4.89 -10.23
CA PHE A 49 11.08 6.29 -9.82
C PHE A 49 12.54 6.79 -9.76
N LEU A 50 13.45 5.99 -9.20
CA LEU A 50 14.88 6.30 -9.19
C LEU A 50 15.49 6.34 -10.60
N TYR A 51 15.00 5.49 -11.51
CA TYR A 51 15.48 5.44 -12.89
C TYR A 51 14.95 6.59 -13.76
N SER A 52 13.64 6.87 -13.70
CA SER A 52 13.01 7.87 -14.57
C SER A 52 13.05 9.29 -14.00
N GLY A 53 13.30 9.45 -12.70
CA GLY A 53 13.23 10.75 -12.02
C GLY A 53 11.86 11.41 -12.11
N GLN A 54 10.80 10.64 -12.37
CA GLN A 54 9.47 11.18 -12.61
C GLN A 54 8.78 11.47 -11.26
N ASP A 55 8.71 12.75 -10.91
CA ASP A 55 8.48 13.20 -9.53
C ASP A 55 7.12 12.85 -8.92
N THR A 56 6.06 12.63 -9.72
CA THR A 56 4.72 12.50 -9.14
C THR A 56 3.81 11.58 -9.98
N MET A 57 3.32 10.50 -9.38
CA MET A 57 2.11 9.81 -9.86
C MET A 57 0.92 10.27 -9.04
N ILE A 58 -0.13 10.79 -9.71
CA ILE A 58 -1.36 11.23 -9.07
C ILE A 58 -2.50 10.29 -9.49
N SER A 59 -3.17 9.65 -8.53
CA SER A 59 -4.43 8.95 -8.78
C SER A 59 -5.59 9.71 -8.15
N ASN A 60 -6.49 10.20 -9.00
CA ASN A 60 -7.64 10.98 -8.58
C ASN A 60 -8.89 10.12 -8.62
N TRP A 61 -9.57 10.01 -7.49
CA TRP A 61 -10.92 9.50 -7.41
C TRP A 61 -11.87 10.63 -7.01
N HIS A 62 -12.70 11.05 -7.95
CA HIS A 62 -13.73 12.04 -7.66
C HIS A 62 -14.75 11.45 -6.67
N TRP A 63 -14.89 12.08 -5.50
CA TRP A 63 -15.80 11.62 -4.46
C TRP A 63 -17.16 12.28 -4.60
N ILE A 64 -17.26 13.59 -4.34
CA ILE A 64 -18.53 14.30 -4.40
C ILE A 64 -18.31 15.78 -4.71
N THR A 65 -19.25 16.38 -5.43
CA THR A 65 -19.30 17.83 -5.61
C THR A 65 -20.41 18.41 -4.74
N ILE A 66 -20.07 19.33 -3.84
CA ILE A 66 -21.04 20.08 -3.03
C ILE A 66 -21.00 21.53 -3.53
N GLN A 67 -22.03 21.92 -4.28
CA GLN A 67 -22.24 23.26 -4.84
C GLN A 67 -21.05 23.80 -5.67
N THR A 68 -20.03 24.39 -5.04
CA THR A 68 -18.80 24.89 -5.68
C THR A 68 -17.54 24.09 -5.31
N MET A 69 -17.59 23.24 -4.28
CA MET A 69 -16.45 22.46 -3.79
C MET A 69 -16.45 21.05 -4.39
N LYS A 70 -15.37 20.68 -5.09
CA LYS A 70 -15.14 19.32 -5.60
C LYS A 70 -14.22 18.58 -4.63
N LEU A 71 -14.78 17.62 -3.88
CA LEU A 71 -13.98 16.71 -3.06
C LEU A 71 -13.52 15.55 -3.94
N SER A 72 -12.20 15.40 -4.06
CA SER A 72 -11.58 14.26 -4.74
C SER A 72 -10.51 13.66 -3.86
N LEU A 73 -10.52 12.34 -3.77
CA LEU A 73 -9.49 11.57 -3.11
C LEU A 73 -8.32 11.42 -4.09
N SER A 74 -7.26 12.19 -3.86
CA SER A 74 -6.09 12.22 -4.73
C SER A 74 -4.88 11.65 -3.99
N PHE A 75 -4.36 10.50 -4.45
CA PHE A 75 -3.09 10.00 -3.93
C PHE A 75 -1.97 10.61 -4.76
N LYS A 76 -1.20 11.50 -4.11
CA LYS A 76 -0.02 12.12 -4.69
C LYS A 76 1.21 11.33 -4.22
N LEU A 77 1.83 10.60 -5.14
CA LEU A 77 3.02 9.80 -4.87
C LEU A 77 4.29 10.58 -5.23
N ASP A 78 4.75 11.39 -4.28
CA ASP A 78 5.99 12.18 -4.37
C ASP A 78 7.21 11.39 -3.89
N TYR A 79 8.42 11.93 -4.11
CA TYR A 79 9.71 11.40 -3.62
C TYR A 79 9.65 10.84 -2.19
N PHE A 80 9.09 11.61 -1.24
CA PHE A 80 9.00 11.19 0.16
C PHE A 80 8.11 9.96 0.34
N SER A 81 6.99 9.89 -0.36
CA SER A 81 6.08 8.75 -0.25
C SER A 81 6.66 7.48 -0.89
N MET A 82 7.35 7.63 -2.03
CA MET A 82 7.98 6.52 -2.74
C MET A 82 9.13 5.94 -1.91
N THR A 83 9.96 6.77 -1.30
CA THR A 83 11.07 6.31 -0.45
C THR A 83 10.58 5.75 0.88
N PHE A 84 9.57 6.37 1.50
CA PHE A 84 9.08 5.96 2.82
C PHE A 84 8.34 4.62 2.80
N MET A 85 7.54 4.34 1.77
CA MET A 85 6.66 3.15 1.79
C MET A 85 7.40 1.80 1.87
N PRO A 86 8.43 1.52 1.06
CA PRO A 86 9.18 0.28 1.17
C PRO A 86 9.89 0.16 2.53
N VAL A 87 10.39 1.27 3.09
CA VAL A 87 11.03 1.29 4.42
C VAL A 87 10.01 0.93 5.50
N ALA A 88 8.81 1.52 5.44
CA ALA A 88 7.74 1.21 6.38
C ALA A 88 7.31 -0.26 6.29
N LEU A 89 7.13 -0.80 5.08
CA LEU A 89 6.77 -2.20 4.88
C LEU A 89 7.87 -3.19 5.30
N PHE A 90 9.14 -2.81 5.12
CA PHE A 90 10.26 -3.62 5.60
C PHE A 90 10.29 -3.68 7.13
N VAL A 91 10.12 -2.54 7.80
CA VAL A 91 10.08 -2.48 9.27
C VAL A 91 8.88 -3.24 9.81
N THR A 92 7.68 -3.09 9.23
CA THR A 92 6.49 -3.81 9.71
C THR A 92 6.62 -5.32 9.49
N TRP A 93 7.24 -5.76 8.40
CA TRP A 93 7.55 -7.18 8.21
C TRP A 93 8.46 -7.72 9.31
N SER A 94 9.51 -6.98 9.67
CA SER A 94 10.41 -7.37 10.77
C SER A 94 9.69 -7.41 12.12
N ILE A 95 8.84 -6.43 12.43
CA ILE A 95 8.07 -6.40 13.69
C ILE A 95 7.08 -7.57 13.76
N MET A 96 6.52 -8.02 12.64
CA MET A 96 5.60 -9.17 12.63
C MET A 96 6.31 -10.52 12.69
N GLU A 97 7.61 -10.55 12.42
CA GLU A 97 8.45 -11.75 12.49
C GLU A 97 9.01 -11.99 13.89
N PHE A 98 9.38 -10.92 14.60
CA PHE A 98 9.94 -10.95 15.95
C PHE A 98 8.87 -10.80 17.03
#